data_AF-A0A962JD76-F1
#
_entry.id   AF-A0A962JD76-F1
#
_cell.length_a   1.000
_cell.length_b   1.000
_cell.length_c   1.000
_cell.angle_alpha   90.00
_cell.angle_beta   90.00
_cell.angle_gamma   90.00
#
_symmetry.space_group_name_H-M   'P 1'
#
loop_
_entity.id
_entity.type
_entity.pdbx_description
1 polymer ?
#
loop_
_entity_poly.entity_id
_entity_poly.type
_entity_poly.pdbx_seq_one_letter_code
_entity_poly.pdbx_strand_id
1 'polypeptide(L)'
;MKTQSNHAPIASKPFALICSFKAPSTELNPDFIPSVSVVIGHYDSQEQAKQARQAIQHAALIAAWLYHSFESNASDDLGGM
;
A
#
# COMPACT_ATOMS: atom_id res chain seq x y z
N MET A 1 33.17 18.83 2.87
CA MET A 1 32.74 17.47 2.46
C MET A 1 31.29 17.57 2.01
N LYS A 2 30.99 17.30 0.73
CA LYS A 2 29.61 17.26 0.21
C LYS A 2 29.13 15.82 0.35
N THR A 3 28.18 15.57 1.26
CA THR A 3 27.49 14.29 1.36
C THR A 3 26.49 14.19 0.20
N GLN A 4 26.91 13.53 -0.87
CA GLN A 4 26.04 13.20 -2.00
C GLN A 4 25.10 12.08 -1.53
N SER A 5 23.85 12.43 -1.26
CA SER A 5 22.80 11.44 -1.00
C SER A 5 22.49 10.72 -2.30
N ASN A 6 23.00 9.50 -2.46
CA ASN A 6 22.59 8.58 -3.52
C ASN A 6 21.17 8.07 -3.18
N HIS A 7 20.16 8.91 -3.38
CA HIS A 7 18.79 8.40 -3.55
C HIS A 7 18.75 7.72 -4.91
N ALA A 8 19.10 6.44 -4.96
CA ALA A 8 18.65 5.60 -6.06
C ALA A 8 17.12 5.77 -6.11
N PRO A 9 16.52 6.14 -7.26
CA PRO A 9 15.07 6.11 -7.39
C PRO A 9 14.68 4.65 -7.21
N ILE A 10 14.21 4.31 -6.01
CA ILE A 10 13.49 3.07 -5.79
C ILE A 10 12.23 3.27 -6.61
N ALA A 11 12.22 2.74 -7.84
CA ALA A 11 11.04 2.75 -8.69
C ALA A 11 9.90 2.14 -7.85
N SER A 12 9.06 3.00 -7.32
CA SER A 12 8.01 2.57 -6.41
C SER A 12 6.94 1.99 -7.31
N LYS A 13 6.60 0.70 -7.12
CA LYS A 13 5.59 0.12 -8.00
C LYS A 13 4.26 0.83 -7.71
N PRO A 14 3.53 1.27 -8.74
CA PRO A 14 2.43 2.22 -8.57
C PRO A 14 1.21 1.63 -7.87
N PHE A 15 1.09 0.29 -7.77
CA PHE A 15 -0.02 -0.36 -7.11
C PHE A 15 0.41 -1.12 -5.86
N ALA A 16 -0.30 -0.93 -4.76
CA ALA A 16 -0.14 -1.73 -3.55
C ALA A 16 -1.45 -2.47 -3.24
N LEU A 17 -1.37 -3.78 -3.00
CA LEU A 17 -2.50 -4.57 -2.50
C LEU A 17 -2.49 -4.54 -0.98
N ILE A 18 -3.56 -4.05 -0.39
CA ILE A 18 -3.74 -3.95 1.04
C ILE A 18 -4.87 -4.88 1.46
N CYS A 19 -4.65 -5.64 2.52
CA CYS A 19 -5.66 -6.52 3.11
C CYS A 19 -5.88 -6.17 4.57
N SER A 20 -7.15 -6.05 4.97
CA SER A 20 -7.57 -6.01 6.36
C SER A 20 -7.94 -7.39 6.84
N PHE A 21 -7.35 -7.77 7.97
CA PHE A 21 -7.70 -8.98 8.69
C PHE A 21 -8.31 -8.62 10.03
N LYS A 22 -9.35 -9.35 10.43
CA LYS A 22 -9.89 -9.29 11.77
C LYS A 22 -8.79 -9.65 12.77
N ALA A 23 -8.59 -8.80 13.76
CA ALA A 23 -7.65 -9.00 14.84
C ALA A 23 -8.38 -9.51 16.10
N PRO A 24 -7.73 -10.30 16.97
CA PRO A 24 -8.26 -10.57 18.30
C PRO A 24 -8.39 -9.26 19.10
N SER A 25 -9.46 -9.13 19.90
CA SER A 25 -9.66 -8.00 20.80
C SER A 25 -10.47 -8.41 22.02
N THR A 26 -10.32 -7.64 23.09
CA THR A 26 -11.15 -7.69 24.31
C THR A 26 -12.22 -6.59 24.34
N GLU A 27 -12.37 -5.84 23.24
CA GLU A 27 -13.40 -4.81 23.10
C GLU A 27 -14.81 -5.42 23.23
N LEU A 28 -15.69 -4.77 23.99
CA LEU A 28 -17.01 -5.28 24.34
C LEU A 28 -18.10 -4.78 23.39
N ASN A 29 -17.82 -3.74 22.62
CA ASN A 29 -18.76 -3.21 21.63
C ASN A 29 -18.93 -4.19 20.44
N PRO A 30 -20.12 -4.78 20.21
CA PRO A 30 -20.34 -5.74 19.13
C PRO A 30 -20.24 -5.11 17.73
N ASP A 31 -20.42 -3.79 17.61
CA ASP A 31 -20.32 -3.08 16.33
C ASP A 31 -18.87 -2.75 15.97
N PHE A 32 -17.92 -2.93 16.89
CA PHE A 32 -16.51 -2.70 16.64
C PHE A 32 -15.82 -3.95 16.10
N ILE A 33 -15.32 -3.87 14.87
CA ILE A 33 -14.50 -4.94 14.27
C ILE A 33 -13.02 -4.54 14.38
N PRO A 34 -12.28 -5.05 15.38
CA PRO A 34 -10.83 -4.87 15.45
C PRO A 34 -10.18 -5.44 14.20
N SER A 35 -9.32 -4.67 13.55
CA SER A 35 -8.64 -5.12 12.34
C SER A 35 -7.25 -4.53 12.20
N VAL A 36 -6.40 -5.27 11.49
CA VAL A 36 -5.07 -4.81 11.06
C VAL A 36 -5.01 -4.81 9.55
N SER A 37 -4.47 -3.74 8.98
CA SER A 37 -4.30 -3.57 7.54
C SER A 37 -2.84 -3.69 7.19
N VAL A 38 -2.52 -4.58 6.25
CA VAL A 38 -1.15 -4.86 5.83
C VAL A 38 -1.01 -4.77 4.32
N VAL A 39 0.13 -4.28 3.86
CA VAL A 39 0.51 -4.32 2.44
C VAL A 39 1.01 -5.73 2.14
N ILE A 40 0.28 -6.45 1.28
CA ILE A 40 0.61 -7.82 0.88
C ILE A 40 1.60 -7.84 -0.29
N GLY A 41 1.64 -6.76 -1.09
CA GLY A 41 2.58 -6.65 -2.19
C GLY A 41 2.47 -5.33 -2.94
N HIS A 42 3.51 -5.06 -3.73
CA HIS A 42 3.60 -3.95 -4.66
C HIS A 42 3.66 -4.51 -6.09
N TYR A 43 2.91 -3.92 -7.02
CA TYR A 43 2.66 -4.44 -8.36
C TYR A 43 2.79 -3.34 -9.41
N ASP A 44 3.25 -3.74 -10.59
CA ASP A 44 3.48 -2.83 -11.71
C ASP A 44 2.18 -2.46 -12.43
N SER A 45 1.15 -3.31 -12.31
CA SER A 45 -0.17 -3.07 -12.91
C SER A 45 -1.32 -3.47 -12.00
N GLN A 46 -2.50 -2.89 -12.28
CA GLN A 46 -3.73 -3.22 -11.59
C GLN A 46 -4.13 -4.69 -11.80
N GLU A 47 -3.86 -5.26 -12.98
CA GLU A 47 -4.17 -6.64 -13.35
C GLU A 47 -3.37 -7.64 -12.51
N GLN A 48 -2.07 -7.41 -12.34
CA GLN A 48 -1.23 -8.23 -11.48
C GLN A 48 -1.75 -8.21 -10.03
N ALA A 49 -2.10 -7.01 -9.54
CA ALA A 49 -2.60 -6.87 -8.19
C ALA A 49 -3.99 -7.53 -8.00
N LYS A 50 -4.86 -7.48 -9.03
CA LYS A 50 -6.14 -8.21 -9.07
C LYS A 50 -5.95 -9.73 -9.04
N GLN A 51 -5.00 -10.26 -9.82
CA GLN A 51 -4.66 -11.67 -9.82
C GLN A 51 -4.13 -12.11 -8.44
N ALA A 52 -3.21 -11.33 -7.85
CA ALA A 52 -2.71 -11.61 -6.52
C ALA A 52 -3.82 -11.60 -5.47
N ARG A 53 -4.77 -10.66 -5.57
CA ARG A 53 -5.96 -10.61 -4.70
C ARG A 53 -6.81 -11.87 -4.80
N GLN A 54 -6.92 -12.51 -5.97
CA GLN A 54 -7.69 -13.76 -6.13
C GLN A 54 -7.06 -14.95 -5.39
N ALA A 55 -5.73 -14.93 -5.19
CA ALA A 55 -5.02 -15.98 -4.46
C ALA A 55 -5.18 -15.86 -2.93
N ILE A 56 -5.66 -14.72 -2.42
CA ILE A 56 -5.82 -14.51 -0.98
C ILE A 56 -7.12 -15.17 -0.51
N GLN A 57 -6.98 -16.30 0.17
CA GLN A 57 -8.07 -17.01 0.81
C GLN A 57 -7.72 -17.21 2.28
N HIS A 58 -8.28 -16.36 3.15
CA HIS A 58 -8.03 -16.45 4.59
C HIS A 58 -9.31 -16.14 5.37
N ALA A 59 -9.63 -16.97 6.37
CA ALA A 59 -10.88 -16.85 7.12
C ALA A 59 -11.03 -15.52 7.88
N ALA A 60 -9.92 -14.90 8.28
CA ALA A 60 -9.92 -13.61 8.95
C ALA A 60 -9.96 -12.41 7.98
N LEU A 61 -9.89 -12.61 6.67
CA LEU A 61 -9.93 -11.51 5.70
C LEU A 61 -11.31 -10.86 5.71
N ILE A 62 -11.36 -9.55 5.94
CA ILE A 62 -12.63 -8.78 5.94
C ILE A 62 -12.71 -7.81 4.77
N ALA A 63 -11.57 -7.34 4.26
CA ALA A 63 -11.51 -6.46 3.10
C ALA A 63 -10.14 -6.57 2.40
N ALA A 64 -10.15 -6.33 1.10
CA ALA A 64 -8.94 -6.18 0.30
C ALA A 64 -9.16 -5.06 -0.72
N TRP A 65 -8.20 -4.15 -0.84
CA TRP A 65 -8.28 -3.01 -1.75
C TRP A 65 -6.92 -2.68 -2.36
N LEU A 66 -6.98 -1.95 -3.47
CA LEU A 66 -5.81 -1.49 -4.20
C LEU A 66 -5.59 -0.02 -3.90
N TYR A 67 -4.39 0.29 -3.43
CA TYR A 67 -3.89 1.65 -3.39
C TYR A 67 -3.09 1.91 -4.68
N HIS A 68 -3.32 3.06 -5.30
CA HIS A 68 -2.53 3.53 -6.43
C HIS A 68 -1.77 4.77 -5.98
N SER A 69 -0.45 4.71 -6.02
CA SER A 69 0.40 5.87 -5.81
C SER A 69 0.49 6.64 -7.11
N PHE A 70 0.08 7.91 -7.07
CA PHE A 70 0.48 8.86 -8.09
C PHE A 70 1.89 9.33 -7.70
N GLU A 71 2.91 8.90 -8.43
CA GLU A 71 4.23 9.53 -8.30
C GLU A 71 4.08 10.99 -8.74
N SER A 72 3.96 11.90 -7.76
CA SER A 72 4.12 13.32 -8.00
C SER A 72 5.62 13.55 -8.20
N ASN A 73 6.06 13.57 -9.46
CA ASN A 73 7.30 14.25 -9.80
C ASN A 73 7.07 15.75 -9.62
N ALA A 74 7.03 16.23 -8.38
CA ALA A 74 7.28 17.63 -8.07
C ALA A 74 8.78 17.89 -8.28
N SER A 75 9.18 17.89 -9.53
CA SER A 75 10.46 18.37 -10.02
C SER A 75 10.11 19.08 -11.30
N ASP A 76 9.76 20.37 -11.17
CA ASP A 76 9.84 21.41 -12.20
C ASP A 76 9.08 22.65 -11.67
N ASP A 77 9.76 23.46 -10.86
CA ASP A 77 9.98 24.89 -11.17
C ASP A 77 10.78 25.56 -10.03
N LEU A 78 12.10 25.38 -10.02
CA LEU A 78 13.00 26.45 -9.56
C LEU A 78 13.24 27.36 -10.78
N GLY A 79 12.17 27.98 -11.26
CA GLY A 79 12.19 29.05 -12.25
C GLY A 79 12.58 30.34 -11.54
N GLY A 80 13.79 30.81 -11.82
CA GLY A 80 14.35 31.98 -11.16
C GLY A 80 13.55 33.25 -11.39
N MET A 81 13.49 34.06 -10.33
CA MET A 81 13.66 35.52 -10.34
C MET A 81 14.15 35.96 -8.96
#